data_AF-A0AAW4I0S9-F1
#
_entry.id   AF-A0AAW4I0S9-F1
#
_cell.length_a   1.000
_cell.length_b   1.000
_cell.length_c   1.000
_cell.angle_alpha   90.00
_cell.angle_beta   90.00
_cell.angle_gamma   90.00
#
_symmetry.space_group_name_H-M   'P 1'
#
loop_
_entity.id
_entity.type
_entity.pdbx_description
1 polymer ?
#
loop_
_entity_poly.entity_id
_entity_poly.type
_entity_poly.pdbx_seq_one_letter_code
_entity_poly.pdbx_strand_id
1 'polypeptide(L)'
;MFIVEGIQMAATVNFTGSVDRELLRRAKVIAAKSDTSINALFNAELRYLVETFEAAEAAGNQNYKTLLDFSLGRIDDHAAKGSLGIDSDEDLFLLMAQAHLPMPRLPEAVTQGMVESLNALSS
;
A
#
# COMPACT_ATOMS: atom_id res chain seq x y z
N MET A 1 -21.90 -20.03 -40.69
CA MET A 1 -21.56 -20.78 -39.46
C MET A 1 -20.10 -20.51 -39.15
N PHE A 2 -19.83 -19.59 -38.23
CA PHE A 2 -18.53 -19.40 -37.59
C PHE A 2 -18.82 -19.12 -36.13
N ILE A 3 -18.42 -20.08 -35.29
CA ILE A 3 -18.42 -19.97 -33.84
C ILE A 3 -17.07 -19.37 -33.49
N VAL A 4 -17.09 -18.20 -32.84
CA VAL A 4 -15.92 -17.63 -32.14
C VAL A 4 -16.47 -17.33 -30.75
N GLU A 5 -16.40 -18.35 -29.89
CA GLU A 5 -15.43 -18.47 -28.80
C GLU A 5 -15.77 -17.57 -27.62
N GLY A 6 -15.74 -18.21 -26.45
CA GLY A 6 -16.38 -17.76 -25.22
C GLY A 6 -16.03 -16.34 -24.82
N ILE A 7 -17.05 -15.65 -24.30
CA ILE A 7 -16.86 -14.55 -23.38
C ILE A 7 -15.99 -15.11 -22.24
N GLN A 8 -14.70 -14.75 -22.23
CA GLN A 8 -13.76 -15.12 -21.19
C GLN A 8 -14.30 -14.54 -19.88
N MET A 9 -15.05 -15.34 -19.13
CA MET A 9 -15.34 -15.06 -17.73
C MET A 9 -13.97 -14.93 -17.07
N ALA A 10 -13.62 -13.72 -16.60
CA ALA A 10 -12.48 -13.58 -15.71
C ALA A 10 -12.71 -14.61 -14.59
N ALA A 11 -11.88 -15.66 -14.54
CA ALA A 11 -12.06 -16.75 -13.62
C ALA A 11 -11.75 -16.22 -12.22
N THR A 12 -12.77 -15.68 -11.55
CA THR A 12 -12.63 -15.16 -10.20
C THR A 12 -12.34 -16.35 -9.28
N VAL A 13 -11.24 -16.26 -8.55
CA VAL A 13 -10.86 -17.25 -7.54
C VAL A 13 -11.12 -16.69 -6.15
N ASN A 14 -11.50 -17.57 -5.21
CA ASN A 14 -11.68 -17.18 -3.82
C ASN A 14 -10.32 -17.10 -3.12
N PHE A 15 -10.07 -15.99 -2.43
CA PHE A 15 -8.88 -15.76 -1.62
C PHE A 15 -9.28 -15.63 -0.14
N THR A 16 -8.55 -16.31 0.75
CA THR A 16 -8.72 -16.19 2.19
C THR A 16 -7.49 -15.55 2.80
N GLY A 17 -7.69 -14.44 3.51
CA GLY A 17 -6.62 -13.75 4.24
C GLY A 17 -7.10 -13.29 5.62
N SER A 18 -6.14 -13.07 6.52
CA SER A 18 -6.39 -12.49 7.84
C SER A 18 -6.26 -10.97 7.77
N VAL A 19 -7.21 -10.27 8.39
CA VAL A 19 -7.23 -8.80 8.48
C VAL A 19 -7.62 -8.39 9.89
N ASP A 20 -7.09 -7.26 10.36
CA ASP A 20 -7.52 -6.67 11.61
C ASP A 20 -9.05 -6.44 11.64
N ARG A 21 -9.68 -6.79 12.77
CA ARG A 21 -11.13 -6.75 12.92
C ARG A 21 -11.66 -5.33 12.83
N GLU A 22 -10.97 -4.36 13.43
CA GLU A 22 -11.40 -2.97 13.43
C GLU A 22 -11.22 -2.33 12.05
N LEU A 23 -10.14 -2.66 11.36
CA LEU A 23 -9.93 -2.29 9.96
C LEU A 23 -11.07 -2.81 9.08
N LEU A 24 -11.42 -4.09 9.18
CA LEU A 24 -12.52 -4.68 8.40
C LEU A 24 -13.87 -4.01 8.73
N ARG A 25 -14.12 -3.69 10.01
CA ARG A 25 -15.34 -2.97 10.42
C ARG A 25 -15.42 -1.60 9.77
N ARG A 26 -14.34 -0.82 9.79
CA ARG A 26 -14.29 0.52 9.17
C ARG A 26 -14.43 0.45 7.65
N ALA A 27 -13.78 -0.51 7.00
CA ALA A 27 -13.93 -0.73 5.57
C ALA A 27 -15.38 -1.04 5.18
N LYS A 28 -16.12 -1.82 5.99
CA LYS A 28 -17.54 -2.14 5.72
C LYS A 28 -18.42 -0.89 5.76
N VAL A 29 -18.15 0.03 6.69
CA VAL A 29 -18.87 1.30 6.76
C VAL A 29 -18.60 2.16 5.52
N ILE A 30 -17.35 2.22 5.05
CA ILE A 30 -16.98 2.96 3.84
C ILE A 30 -17.66 2.36 2.60
N ALA A 31 -17.63 1.02 2.48
CA ALA A 31 -18.27 0.31 1.39
C ALA A 31 -19.78 0.59 1.32
N ALA A 32 -20.48 0.53 2.46
CA ALA A 32 -21.90 0.86 2.54
C ALA A 32 -22.21 2.33 2.20
N LYS A 33 -21.37 3.27 2.65
CA LYS A 33 -21.54 4.70 2.34
C LYS A 33 -21.31 5.04 0.87
N SER A 34 -20.55 4.20 0.17
CA SER A 34 -20.12 4.45 -1.22
C SER A 34 -20.81 3.49 -2.21
N ASP A 35 -21.87 2.79 -1.78
CA ASP A 35 -22.62 1.81 -2.56
C ASP A 35 -21.73 0.79 -3.29
N THR A 36 -20.76 0.23 -2.55
CA THR A 36 -19.79 -0.75 -3.06
C THR A 36 -19.58 -1.91 -2.09
N SER A 37 -18.68 -2.83 -2.41
CA SER A 37 -18.34 -3.99 -1.57
C SER A 37 -16.88 -3.97 -1.14
N ILE A 38 -16.57 -4.66 -0.03
CA ILE A 38 -15.18 -4.89 0.42
C ILE A 38 -14.36 -5.54 -0.69
N ASN A 39 -14.95 -6.52 -1.39
CA ASN A 39 -14.28 -7.22 -2.47
C ASN A 39 -13.95 -6.28 -3.63
N ALA A 40 -14.87 -5.37 -3.99
CA ALA A 40 -14.63 -4.39 -5.06
C ALA A 40 -13.51 -3.42 -4.67
N LEU A 41 -13.53 -2.88 -3.44
CA LEU A 41 -12.45 -2.02 -2.93
C LEU A 41 -11.10 -2.74 -2.94
N PHE A 42 -11.04 -3.96 -2.40
CA PHE A 42 -9.81 -4.74 -2.36
C PHE A 42 -9.27 -5.07 -3.75
N ASN A 43 -10.14 -5.47 -4.69
CA ASN A 43 -9.72 -5.76 -6.06
C ASN A 43 -9.23 -4.51 -6.78
N ALA A 44 -9.80 -3.33 -6.52
CA ALA A 44 -9.34 -2.08 -7.11
C ALA A 44 -7.92 -1.74 -6.62
N GLU A 45 -7.67 -1.82 -5.30
CA GLU A 45 -6.34 -1.57 -4.73
C GLU A 45 -5.30 -2.60 -5.20
N LEU A 46 -5.66 -3.89 -5.21
CA LEU A 46 -4.77 -4.95 -5.67
C LEU A 46 -4.41 -4.78 -7.15
N ARG A 47 -5.40 -4.42 -7.97
CA ARG A 47 -5.20 -4.14 -9.39
C ARG A 47 -4.27 -2.96 -9.58
N TYR A 48 -4.52 -1.85 -8.89
CA TYR A 48 -3.68 -0.66 -8.96
C TYR A 48 -2.22 -0.99 -8.60
N LEU A 49 -2.01 -1.74 -7.50
CA LEU A 49 -0.69 -2.17 -7.06
C LEU A 49 0.04 -2.99 -8.13
N VAL A 50 -0.64 -3.98 -8.72
CA VAL A 50 -0.05 -4.86 -9.74
C VAL A 50 0.26 -4.09 -11.03
N GLU A 51 -0.74 -3.38 -11.57
CA GLU A 51 -0.59 -2.66 -12.85
C GLU A 51 0.48 -1.56 -12.75
N THR A 52 0.56 -0.86 -11.63
CA THR A 52 1.59 0.17 -11.40
C THR A 52 2.98 -0.45 -11.29
N PHE A 53 3.11 -1.58 -10.58
CA PHE A 53 4.38 -2.28 -10.45
C PHE A 53 4.89 -2.79 -11.80
N GLU A 54 4.04 -3.47 -12.56
CA GLU A 54 4.38 -4.01 -13.89
C GLU A 54 4.76 -2.88 -14.87
N ALA A 55 4.01 -1.76 -14.85
CA ALA A 55 4.34 -0.61 -15.68
C ALA A 55 5.69 0.01 -15.33
N ALA A 56 6.01 0.15 -14.03
CA ALA A 56 7.29 0.66 -13.57
C ALA A 56 8.45 -0.28 -13.96
N GLU A 57 8.26 -1.59 -13.80
CA GLU A 57 9.25 -2.60 -14.18
C GLU A 57 9.51 -2.59 -15.70
N ALA A 58 8.45 -2.52 -16.52
CA ALA A 58 8.58 -2.44 -17.97
C ALA A 58 9.31 -1.17 -18.44
N ALA A 59 9.14 -0.05 -17.73
CA ALA A 59 9.85 1.21 -17.98
C ALA A 59 11.29 1.22 -17.43
N GLY A 60 11.73 0.16 -16.72
CA GLY A 60 13.01 0.13 -16.02
C GLY A 60 13.09 1.08 -14.83
N ASN A 61 11.96 1.61 -14.35
CA ASN A 61 11.88 2.56 -13.26
C ASN A 61 11.85 1.84 -11.91
N GLN A 62 12.94 1.92 -11.16
CA GLN A 62 13.05 1.29 -9.83
C GLN A 62 12.37 2.09 -8.71
N ASN A 63 11.91 3.32 -8.97
CA ASN A 63 11.37 4.19 -7.92
C ASN A 63 10.15 3.58 -7.24
N TYR A 64 9.24 2.97 -8.00
CA TYR A 64 8.05 2.34 -7.41
C TYR A 64 8.42 1.15 -6.53
N LYS A 65 9.41 0.36 -6.93
CA LYS A 65 9.93 -0.76 -6.13
C LYS A 65 10.54 -0.25 -4.82
N THR A 66 11.35 0.81 -4.87
CA THR A 66 11.93 1.44 -3.69
C THR A 66 10.85 1.95 -2.73
N LEU A 67 9.84 2.66 -3.26
CA LEU A 67 8.71 3.14 -2.45
C LEU A 67 7.91 1.99 -1.84
N LEU A 68 7.71 0.90 -2.58
CA LEU A 68 7.04 -0.29 -2.08
C LEU A 68 7.84 -0.97 -0.96
N ASP A 69 9.15 -1.15 -1.14
CA ASP A 69 10.02 -1.71 -0.11
C ASP A 69 10.03 -0.84 1.16
N PHE A 70 10.00 0.49 1.02
CA PHE A 70 9.84 1.43 2.13
C PHE A 70 8.47 1.27 2.81
N SER A 71 7.37 1.21 2.05
CA SER A 71 6.00 1.03 2.58
C SER A 71 5.83 -0.25 3.41
N LEU A 72 6.55 -1.31 3.01
CA LEU A 72 6.57 -2.60 3.70
C LEU A 72 7.54 -2.63 4.89
N GLY A 73 8.25 -1.54 5.16
CA GLY A 73 9.23 -1.42 6.25
C GLY A 73 10.49 -2.26 6.03
N ARG A 74 10.82 -2.60 4.78
CA ARG A 74 12.04 -3.37 4.44
C ARG A 74 13.28 -2.49 4.39
N ILE A 75 13.11 -1.23 4.02
CA ILE A 75 14.15 -0.20 4.03
C ILE A 75 13.67 0.98 4.86
N ASP A 76 14.62 1.72 5.44
CA ASP A 76 14.35 2.98 6.14
C ASP A 76 14.23 4.16 5.17
N ASP A 77 13.86 5.32 5.72
CA ASP A 77 13.67 6.56 4.98
C ASP A 77 14.99 7.04 4.35
N HIS A 78 16.13 6.90 5.04
CA HIS A 78 17.43 7.28 4.52
C HIS A 78 17.82 6.49 3.27
N ALA A 79 17.65 5.17 3.30
CA ALA A 79 17.92 4.29 2.15
C ALA A 79 16.94 4.57 0.98
N ALA A 80 15.67 4.82 1.28
CA ALA A 80 14.67 5.18 0.29
C ALA A 80 15.02 6.52 -0.40
N LYS A 81 15.26 7.58 0.38
CA LYS A 81 15.66 8.91 -0.12
C LYS A 81 16.92 8.84 -0.97
N GLY A 82 17.95 8.14 -0.50
CA GLY A 82 19.20 7.96 -1.25
C GLY A 82 19.02 7.23 -2.59
N SER A 83 18.14 6.22 -2.64
CA SER A 83 17.84 5.47 -3.86
C SER A 83 17.00 6.27 -4.86
N LEU A 84 16.14 7.16 -4.35
CA LEU A 84 15.26 8.02 -5.14
C LEU A 84 15.94 9.33 -5.57
N GLY A 85 17.11 9.66 -5.01
CA GLY A 85 17.82 10.90 -5.28
C GLY A 85 17.12 12.14 -4.74
N ILE A 86 16.40 12.01 -3.62
CA ILE A 86 15.72 13.09 -2.92
C ILE A 86 16.33 13.30 -1.53
N ASP A 87 16.23 14.52 -1.01
CA ASP A 87 16.86 14.88 0.26
C ASP A 87 15.86 15.26 1.37
N SER A 88 14.56 15.33 1.05
CA SER A 88 13.52 15.75 1.99
C SER A 88 12.50 14.65 2.31
N ASP A 89 12.05 14.62 3.56
CA ASP A 89 10.97 13.73 4.01
C ASP A 89 9.63 14.11 3.38
N GLU A 90 9.44 15.39 3.06
CA GLU A 90 8.25 15.90 2.39
C GLU A 90 8.14 15.35 0.96
N ASP A 91 9.24 15.34 0.20
CA ASP A 91 9.26 14.75 -1.14
C ASP A 91 8.98 13.25 -1.08
N LEU A 92 9.56 12.55 -0.10
CA LEU A 92 9.27 11.13 0.11
C LEU A 92 7.79 10.91 0.40
N PHE A 93 7.20 11.73 1.28
CA PHE A 93 5.77 11.66 1.59
C PHE A 93 4.89 11.93 0.36
N LEU A 94 5.21 12.93 -0.45
CA LEU A 94 4.48 13.25 -1.68
C LEU A 94 4.56 12.11 -2.70
N LEU A 95 5.74 11.51 -2.87
CA LEU A 95 5.92 10.34 -3.74
C LEU A 95 5.12 9.13 -3.25
N MET A 96 5.09 8.89 -1.94
CA MET A 96 4.27 7.82 -1.34
C MET A 96 2.77 8.05 -1.55
N ALA A 97 2.31 9.29 -1.35
CA ALA A 97 0.91 9.65 -1.59
C ALA A 97 0.52 9.48 -3.06
N GLN A 98 1.38 9.92 -3.99
CA GLN A 98 1.16 9.74 -5.42
C GLN A 98 1.18 8.26 -5.85
N ALA A 99 2.02 7.45 -5.21
CA ALA A 99 2.09 6.01 -5.45
C ALA A 99 0.94 5.22 -4.80
N HIS A 100 0.04 5.86 -4.05
CA HIS A 100 -1.01 5.22 -3.24
C HIS A 100 -0.45 4.20 -2.23
N LEU A 101 0.78 4.41 -1.76
CA LEU A 101 1.43 3.53 -0.80
C LEU A 101 1.28 4.09 0.61
N PRO A 102 0.91 3.26 1.60
CA PRO A 102 0.83 3.71 2.98
C PRO A 102 2.23 4.00 3.51
N MET A 103 2.35 5.03 4.36
CA MET A 103 3.57 5.21 5.16
C MET A 103 3.80 3.98 6.06
N PRO A 104 5.05 3.50 6.18
CA PRO A 104 5.36 2.39 7.05
C PRO A 104 4.94 2.72 8.48
N ARG A 105 4.29 1.75 9.13
CA ARG A 105 3.85 1.89 10.52
C ARG A 105 4.81 1.14 11.42
N LEU A 106 5.26 1.81 12.48
CA LEU A 106 5.95 1.13 13.57
C LEU A 106 4.97 0.29 14.40
N PRO A 107 5.40 -0.85 14.94
CA PRO A 107 4.62 -1.58 15.93
C PRO A 107 4.27 -0.68 17.11
N GLU A 108 3.05 -0.81 17.64
CA GLU A 108 2.55 0.07 18.71
C GLU A 108 3.46 0.08 19.95
N ALA A 109 4.02 -1.07 20.32
CA ALA A 109 4.97 -1.18 21.42
C ALA A 109 6.25 -0.35 21.20
N VAL A 110 6.75 -0.27 19.96
CA VAL A 110 7.93 0.54 19.61
C VAL A 110 7.57 2.02 19.70
N THR A 111 6.43 2.41 19.13
CA THR A 111 5.91 3.77 19.21
C THR A 111 5.74 4.21 20.66
N GLN A 112 5.20 3.34 21.52
CA GLN A 112 4.99 3.62 22.94
C GLN A 112 6.32 3.82 23.69
N GLY A 113 7.33 2.98 23.43
CA GLY A 113 8.66 3.14 24.02
C GLY A 113 9.36 4.44 23.59
N MET A 114 9.15 4.89 22.34
CA MET A 114 9.64 6.19 21.88
C MET A 114 8.96 7.35 22.62
N VAL A 115 7.65 7.28 22.84
CA VAL A 115 6.90 8.28 23.61
C VAL A 115 7.40 8.36 25.06
N GLU A 116 7.61 7.21 25.70
CA GLU A 116 8.16 7.16 27.06
C GLU A 116 9.56 7.77 27.15
N SER A 117 10.41 7.47 26.17
CA SER A 117 11.76 8.05 26.07
C SER A 117 11.71 9.57 25.91
N LEU A 118 10.80 10.10 25.09
CA LEU A 118 10.62 11.53 24.88
C LEU A 118 10.11 12.25 26.13
N ASN A 119 9.17 11.63 26.85
CA ASN A 119 8.66 12.15 28.10
C ASN A 119 9.76 12.19 29.18
N ALA A 120 10.65 11.20 29.21
CA ALA A 120 11.80 11.18 30.12
C ALA A 120 12.87 12.25 29.78
N LEU A 121 12.94 12.73 28.54
CA LEU A 121 13.83 13.83 28.13
C LEU A 121 13.27 15.22 28.48
N SER A 122 11.96 15.32 28.72
CA SER A 122 11.27 16.57 29.05
C SER A 122 11.02 16.75 30.56
N SER A 123 11.45 15.77 31.37
CA SER A 123 11.49 15.79 32.84
C SER A 123 12.89 16.01 33.37
#